data_AF-A0AAW6XYE0-F1
#
_entry.id   AF-A0AAW6XYE0-F1
#
_cell.length_a   1.000
_cell.length_b   1.000
_cell.length_c   1.000
_cell.angle_alpha   90.00
_cell.angle_beta   90.00
_cell.angle_gamma   90.00
#
_symmetry.space_group_name_H-M   'P 1'
#
loop_
_entity.id
_entity.type
_entity.pdbx_description
1 polymer ?
#
loop_
_entity_poly.entity_id
_entity_poly.type
_entity_poly.pdbx_seq_one_letter_code
_entity_poly.pdbx_strand_id
1 'polypeptide(L)'
;MDTSAMLDRLTMGELEQFEKISGLPMDEMGSPGTPKAGLLIALAYIAARRNGTGETLEDIRALPVSKVEGIVETVLGVEDEPDPT
;
A
#
# COMPACT_ATOMS: atom_id res chain seq x y z
N MET A 1 -4.43 8.10 -7.85
CA MET A 1 -4.39 6.91 -7.00
C MET A 1 -5.32 7.17 -5.84
N ASP A 2 -6.52 6.63 -5.90
CA ASP A 2 -7.54 6.77 -4.87
C ASP A 2 -7.21 5.82 -3.71
N THR A 3 -6.50 6.35 -2.71
CA THR A 3 -6.05 5.59 -1.54
C THR A 3 -7.21 5.17 -0.62
N SER A 4 -8.39 5.77 -0.74
CA SER A 4 -9.57 5.42 0.06
C SER A 4 -10.13 4.05 -0.29
N ALA A 5 -10.38 3.77 -1.58
CA ALA A 5 -10.90 2.49 -2.07
C ALA A 5 -9.95 1.31 -1.79
N MET A 6 -8.67 1.61 -1.63
CA MET A 6 -7.63 0.64 -1.29
C MET A 6 -7.76 0.13 0.15
N LEU A 7 -8.17 0.99 1.09
CA LEU A 7 -8.22 0.65 2.50
C LEU A 7 -9.42 -0.20 2.86
N ASP A 8 -10.54 0.00 2.18
CA ASP A 8 -11.75 -0.81 2.35
C ASP A 8 -11.51 -2.29 2.03
N ARG A 9 -10.45 -2.60 1.27
CA ARG A 9 -10.05 -3.97 0.91
C ARG A 9 -9.05 -4.59 1.88
N LEU A 10 -8.55 -3.84 2.85
CA LEU A 10 -7.67 -4.37 3.88
C LEU A 10 -8.50 -5.10 4.94
N THR A 11 -8.04 -6.27 5.35
CA THR A 11 -8.55 -6.93 6.56
C THR A 11 -8.10 -6.15 7.80
N MET A 12 -8.79 -6.32 8.93
CA MET A 12 -8.41 -5.65 10.19
C MET A 12 -6.96 -5.95 10.62
N GLY A 13 -6.45 -7.16 10.35
CA GLY A 13 -5.05 -7.50 10.62
C GLY A 13 -4.07 -6.83 9.67
N GLU A 14 -4.46 -6.55 8.43
CA GLU A 14 -3.66 -5.77 7.49
C GLU A 14 -3.70 -4.28 7.83
N LEU A 15 -4.86 -3.78 8.28
CA LEU A 15 -5.00 -2.42 8.78
C LEU A 15 -4.13 -2.18 10.02
N GLU A 16 -4.16 -3.10 10.99
CA GLU A 16 -3.30 -3.02 12.17
C GLU A 16 -1.81 -3.01 11.80
N GLN A 17 -1.41 -3.85 10.82
CA GLN A 17 -0.05 -3.83 10.29
C GLN A 17 0.26 -2.51 9.59
N PHE A 18 -0.67 -1.97 8.82
CA PHE A 18 -0.51 -0.69 8.15
C PHE A 18 -0.22 0.42 9.16
N GLU A 19 -1.02 0.54 10.23
CA GLU A 19 -0.83 1.57 11.25
C GLU A 19 0.50 1.39 12.00
N LYS A 20 0.87 0.15 12.32
CA LYS A 20 2.17 -0.17 12.95
C LYS A 20 3.37 0.23 12.10
N ILE A 21 3.28 0.07 10.78
CA ILE A 21 4.40 0.32 9.86
C ILE A 21 4.46 1.78 9.45
N SER A 22 3.32 2.37 9.13
CA SER A 22 3.22 3.77 8.70
C SER A 22 3.36 4.74 9.87
N GLY A 23 3.04 4.30 11.09
CA GLY A 23 2.99 5.14 12.29
C GLY A 23 1.83 6.13 12.28
N LEU A 24 0.87 5.94 11.38
CA LEU A 24 -0.23 6.85 11.14
C LEU A 24 -1.55 6.12 11.33
N PRO A 25 -2.55 6.75 11.95
CA PRO A 25 -3.90 6.22 11.95
C PRO A 25 -4.46 6.24 10.53
N MET A 26 -5.38 5.31 10.25
CA MET A 26 -6.06 5.23 8.95
C MET A 26 -6.67 6.57 8.50
N ASP A 27 -7.23 7.33 9.44
CA ASP A 27 -7.88 8.62 9.16
C ASP A 27 -6.92 9.75 8.73
N GLU A 28 -5.63 9.64 9.02
CA GLU A 28 -4.63 10.66 8.59
C GLU A 28 -4.08 10.41 7.18
N MET A 29 -4.54 9.35 6.55
CA MET A 29 -4.10 8.95 5.23
C MET A 29 -4.64 9.89 4.15
N GLY A 30 -3.76 10.38 3.28
CA GLY A 30 -4.13 11.34 2.24
C GLY A 30 -4.32 12.78 2.75
N SER A 31 -4.15 13.02 4.06
CA SER A 31 -4.09 14.37 4.59
C SER A 31 -2.88 15.13 4.02
N PRO A 32 -3.01 16.45 3.74
CA PRO A 32 -1.89 17.26 3.30
C PRO A 32 -0.77 17.23 4.34
N GLY A 33 0.44 16.84 3.93
CA GLY A 33 1.61 16.79 4.80
C GLY A 33 1.91 15.41 5.41
N THR A 34 1.06 14.42 5.19
CA THR A 34 1.31 13.04 5.66
C THR A 34 2.54 12.44 4.97
N PRO A 35 3.48 11.83 5.73
CA PRO A 35 4.68 11.20 5.16
C PRO A 35 4.35 10.06 4.17
N LYS A 36 4.50 10.34 2.88
CA LYS A 36 4.20 9.36 1.81
C LYS A 36 5.04 8.10 1.84
N ALA A 37 6.29 8.17 2.31
CA ALA A 37 7.20 7.03 2.32
C ALA A 37 6.71 5.89 3.24
N GLY A 38 6.31 6.22 4.48
CA GLY A 38 5.82 5.23 5.44
C GLY A 38 4.54 4.53 4.97
N LEU A 39 3.66 5.31 4.34
CA LEU A 39 2.46 4.81 3.68
C LEU A 39 2.80 3.82 2.56
N LEU A 40 3.65 4.20 1.61
CA LEU A 40 4.01 3.35 0.48
C LEU A 40 4.70 2.05 0.92
N ILE A 41 5.58 2.12 1.95
CA ILE A 41 6.25 0.94 2.50
C ILE A 41 5.25 -0.02 3.15
N ALA A 42 4.33 0.50 3.97
CA ALA A 42 3.31 -0.30 4.64
C ALA A 42 2.42 -1.04 3.62
N LEU A 43 2.00 -0.30 2.59
CA LEU A 43 1.16 -0.82 1.52
C LEU A 43 1.89 -1.88 0.68
N ALA A 44 3.13 -1.61 0.27
CA ALA A 44 3.92 -2.57 -0.48
C ALA A 44 4.20 -3.85 0.32
N TYR A 45 4.36 -3.74 1.64
CA TYR A 45 4.57 -4.92 2.50
C TYR A 45 3.33 -5.82 2.59
N ILE A 46 2.15 -5.20 2.76
CA ILE A 46 0.88 -5.93 2.74
C ILE A 46 0.67 -6.58 1.38
N ALA A 47 0.95 -5.84 0.31
CA ALA A 47 0.86 -6.30 -1.06
C ALA A 47 1.78 -7.51 -1.34
N ALA A 48 3.06 -7.41 -0.94
CA ALA A 48 4.04 -8.49 -1.04
C ALA A 48 3.59 -9.76 -0.28
N ARG A 49 3.03 -9.60 0.92
CA ARG A 49 2.48 -10.72 1.70
C ARG A 49 1.30 -11.40 1.01
N ARG A 50 0.35 -10.62 0.46
CA ARG A 50 -0.82 -11.16 -0.25
C ARG A 50 -0.42 -12.03 -1.43
N ASN A 51 0.57 -11.60 -2.20
CA ASN A 51 1.04 -12.32 -3.38
C ASN A 51 2.14 -13.35 -3.10
N GLY A 52 2.55 -13.50 -1.83
CA GLY A 52 3.56 -14.47 -1.43
C GLY A 52 4.96 -14.22 -2.01
N THR A 53 5.28 -12.96 -2.35
CA THR A 53 6.61 -12.61 -2.90
C THR A 53 7.73 -12.72 -1.86
N GLY A 54 7.36 -12.74 -0.57
CA GLY A 54 8.28 -12.94 0.54
C GLY A 54 9.20 -11.76 0.85
N GLU A 55 8.96 -10.60 0.22
CA GLU A 55 9.74 -9.39 0.50
C GLU A 55 9.58 -8.96 1.95
N THR A 56 10.72 -8.68 2.59
CA THR A 56 10.74 -8.14 3.93
C THR A 56 10.53 -6.62 3.91
N LEU A 57 10.27 -6.07 5.09
CA LEU A 57 10.11 -4.63 5.26
C LEU A 57 11.42 -3.87 4.97
N GLU A 58 12.57 -4.49 5.22
CA GLU A 58 13.89 -3.93 4.89
C GLU A 58 14.15 -3.94 3.39
N ASP A 59 13.74 -5.01 2.69
CA ASP A 59 13.86 -5.09 1.22
C ASP A 59 13.09 -3.95 0.56
N ILE A 60 11.85 -3.72 0.99
CA ILE A 60 10.98 -2.68 0.45
C ILE A 60 11.56 -1.28 0.70
N ARG A 61 12.17 -1.05 1.88
CA ARG A 61 12.83 0.23 2.20
C ARG A 61 14.05 0.51 1.33
N ALA A 62 14.70 -0.52 0.82
CA ALA A 62 15.84 -0.40 -0.07
C ALA A 62 15.43 -0.20 -1.55
N LEU A 63 14.15 -0.40 -1.89
CA LEU A 63 13.66 -0.22 -3.25
C LEU A 63 13.50 1.26 -3.62
N PRO A 64 13.72 1.61 -4.90
CA PRO A 64 13.35 2.92 -5.40
C PRO A 64 11.81 3.08 -5.36
N VAL A 65 11.35 4.31 -5.15
CA VAL A 65 9.91 4.64 -5.03
C VAL A 65 9.09 4.05 -6.17
N SER A 66 9.57 4.14 -7.41
CA SER A 66 8.89 3.59 -8.60
C SER A 66 8.70 2.07 -8.57
N LYS A 67 9.59 1.34 -7.89
CA LYS A 67 9.43 -0.12 -7.68
C LYS A 67 8.41 -0.42 -6.60
N VAL A 68 8.43 0.37 -5.52
CA VAL A 68 7.43 0.27 -4.44
C VAL A 68 6.02 0.53 -4.99
N GLU A 69 5.86 1.59 -5.80
CA GLU A 69 4.60 1.90 -6.48
C GLU A 69 4.13 0.74 -7.37
N GLY A 70 5.03 0.14 -8.16
CA GLY A 70 4.68 -1.00 -9.01
C GLY A 70 4.24 -2.25 -8.23
N ILE A 71 4.82 -2.50 -7.04
CA ILE A 71 4.37 -3.58 -6.15
C ILE A 71 2.94 -3.29 -5.69
N VAL A 72 2.69 -2.06 -5.24
CA VAL A 72 1.37 -1.64 -4.77
C VAL A 72 0.33 -1.77 -5.90
N GLU A 73 0.61 -1.29 -7.11
CA GLU A 73 -0.31 -1.36 -8.24
C GLU A 73 -0.61 -2.80 -8.70
N THR A 74 0.41 -3.65 -8.79
CA THR A 74 0.26 -5.04 -9.25
C THR A 74 -0.67 -5.87 -8.35
N VAL A 75 -0.67 -5.58 -7.04
CA VAL A 75 -1.42 -6.38 -6.06
C VAL A 75 -2.82 -5.82 -5.80
N LEU A 76 -3.00 -4.51 -6.00
CA LEU A 76 -4.26 -3.86 -5.74
C LEU A 76 -5.32 -4.07 -6.82
N GLY A 77 -4.96 -4.64 -7.97
CA GLY A 77 -5.92 -4.91 -9.02
C GLY A 77 -6.71 -3.64 -9.34
N VAL A 78 -6.00 -2.55 -9.64
CA VAL A 78 -6.56 -1.54 -10.54
C VAL A 78 -6.52 -2.20 -11.91
N GLU A 79 -7.38 -3.21 -12.10
CA GLU A 79 -7.79 -3.56 -13.44
C GLU A 79 -8.47 -2.30 -13.94
N ASP A 80 -7.85 -1.66 -14.93
CA ASP A 80 -8.48 -0.65 -15.75
C ASP A 80 -9.87 -1.22 -16.10
N GLU A 81 -10.94 -0.75 -15.43
CA GLU A 81 -12.29 -1.10 -15.86
C GLU A 81 -12.33 -0.72 -17.34
N PRO A 82 -12.52 -1.67 -18.27
CA PRO A 82 -12.58 -1.30 -19.68
C PRO A 82 -13.72 -0.31 -19.82
N ASP A 83 -13.37 0.92 -20.20
CA ASP A 83 -14.27 2.04 -20.45
C ASP A 83 -15.55 1.51 -21.12
N PRO A 84 -16.72 1.60 -20.48
CA PRO A 84 -17.95 1.09 -21.08
C PRO A 84 -18.30 1.98 -22.28
N THR A 85 -17.88 1.51 -23.47
CA THR A 85 -18.27 2.02 -24.80
C THR A 85 -19.76 2.24 -24.96
#